data_AF-A0A5B7BQM4-F1
#
_entry.id   AF-A0A5B7BQM4-F1
#
_cell.length_a   1.000
_cell.length_b   1.000
_cell.length_c   1.000
_cell.angle_alpha   90.00
_cell.angle_beta   90.00
_cell.angle_gamma   90.00
#
_symmetry.space_group_name_H-M   'P 1'
#
loop_
_entity.id
_entity.type
_entity.pdbx_description
1 polymer ?
#
loop_
_entity_poly.entity_id
_entity_poly.type
_entity_poly.pdbx_seq_one_letter_code
_entity_poly.pdbx_strand_id
1 'polypeptide(L)'
;ELLLKFFELDMHARSPKPGGSRLTESTEDEVMIAEEIHLMNSNISELPESPRCPMLKKMFLQMNHDLTAIPPLFFENMPVLEIIDLSNTSIKFFPPSFFKLV
;
A
#
# COMPACT_ATOMS: atom_id res chain seq x y z
N GLU A 1 -6.36 9.38 -6.38
CA GLU A 1 -6.76 9.97 -5.08
C GLU A 1 -6.47 9.07 -3.87
N LEU A 2 -6.84 7.78 -3.86
CA LEU A 2 -6.48 6.87 -2.75
C LEU A 2 -4.97 6.63 -2.60
N LEU A 3 -4.24 6.42 -3.71
CA LEU A 3 -2.76 6.38 -3.73
C LEU A 3 -2.12 7.66 -3.14
N LEU A 4 -2.71 8.83 -3.38
CA LEU A 4 -2.26 10.10 -2.78
C LEU A 4 -2.50 10.16 -1.27
N LYS A 5 -3.60 9.59 -0.76
CA LYS A 5 -3.76 9.39 0.69
C LYS A 5 -2.69 8.45 1.27
N PHE A 6 -2.30 7.38 0.56
CA PHE A 6 -1.19 6.53 0.99
C PHE A 6 0.14 7.30 1.00
N PHE A 7 0.40 8.15 0.01
CA PHE A 7 1.54 9.07 0.00
C PHE A 7 1.52 10.02 1.20
N GLU A 8 0.39 10.68 1.48
CA GLU A 8 0.27 11.61 2.61
C GLU A 8 0.46 10.92 3.95
N LEU A 9 -0.08 9.70 4.13
CA LEU A 9 0.04 8.94 5.37
C LEU A 9 1.48 8.41 5.60
N ASP A 10 2.18 7.92 4.57
CA ASP A 10 3.58 7.47 4.70
C ASP A 10 4.54 8.66 4.87
N MET A 11 4.25 9.83 4.27
CA MET A 11 5.06 11.06 4.47
C MET A 11 5.05 11.56 5.91
N HIS A 12 3.98 11.33 6.69
CA HIS A 12 3.96 11.71 8.11
C HIS A 12 4.81 10.78 8.98
N ALA A 13 5.18 9.58 8.50
CA ALA A 13 6.08 8.65 9.17
C ALA A 13 7.57 8.89 8.83
N ARG A 14 7.88 9.64 7.76
CA ARG A 14 9.24 9.96 7.34
C ARG A 14 9.38 11.45 7.03
N SER A 15 10.15 12.17 7.85
CA SER A 15 10.65 13.49 7.47
C SER A 15 11.36 13.41 6.11
N PRO A 16 10.93 14.15 5.07
CA PRO A 16 11.58 14.12 3.78
C PRO A 16 12.93 14.82 3.86
N LYS A 17 13.99 14.18 3.36
CA LYS A 17 15.21 14.91 2.98
C LYS A 17 14.88 15.73 1.72
N PRO A 18 15.18 17.04 1.67
CA PRO A 18 14.84 17.86 0.54
C PRO A 18 15.77 17.51 -0.63
N GLY A 19 15.19 17.15 -1.77
CA GLY A 19 15.96 16.84 -2.97
C GLY A 19 15.08 16.58 -4.19
N GLY A 20 14.47 17.65 -4.72
CA GLY A 20 13.90 17.64 -6.07
C GLY A 20 12.38 17.62 -6.13
N SER A 21 11.77 18.80 -6.09
CA SER A 21 10.38 19.00 -6.50
C SER A 21 10.23 18.66 -7.98
N ARG A 22 9.24 17.85 -8.33
CA ARG A 22 8.48 18.00 -9.57
C ARG A 22 7.04 17.56 -9.32
N LEU A 23 6.17 18.57 -9.30
CA LEU A 23 4.73 18.41 -9.49
C LEU A 23 4.56 17.75 -10.87
N THR A 24 4.00 16.54 -10.92
CA THR A 24 3.59 15.91 -12.18
C THR A 24 2.25 15.23 -11.97
N GLU A 25 1.20 15.95 -12.37
CA GLU A 25 0.12 15.48 -13.24
C GLU A 25 -0.33 14.01 -13.07
N SER A 26 -1.51 13.90 -12.46
CA SER A 26 -2.39 12.73 -12.40
C SER A 26 -2.34 11.88 -13.67
N THR A 27 -1.63 10.76 -13.60
CA THR A 27 -1.65 9.69 -14.59
C THR A 27 -1.77 8.35 -13.88
N GLU A 28 -2.52 7.42 -14.45
CA GLU A 28 -2.79 6.07 -13.94
C GLU A 28 -1.52 5.18 -13.83
N ASP A 29 -0.34 5.76 -14.00
CA ASP A 29 0.96 5.12 -14.09
C ASP A 29 1.93 5.52 -12.96
N GLU A 30 1.47 6.13 -11.87
CA GLU A 30 2.33 6.46 -10.72
C GLU A 30 2.86 5.17 -10.05
N VAL A 31 4.18 4.99 -10.12
CA VAL A 31 4.90 3.86 -9.52
C VAL A 31 5.44 4.26 -8.14
N MET A 32 5.08 3.48 -7.12
CA MET A 32 5.60 3.60 -5.77
C MET A 32 6.92 2.85 -5.63
N ILE A 33 8.00 3.57 -5.33
CA ILE A 33 9.36 3.00 -5.21
C ILE A 33 9.80 2.75 -3.75
N ALA A 34 8.87 2.69 -2.81
CA ALA A 34 9.17 2.45 -1.40
C ALA A 34 9.45 0.95 -1.15
N GLU A 35 10.45 0.64 -0.31
CA GLU A 35 10.70 -0.74 0.14
C GLU A 35 9.78 -1.18 1.29
N GLU A 36 9.29 -0.22 2.07
CA GLU A 36 8.41 -0.47 3.20
C GLU A 36 7.29 0.57 3.24
N ILE A 37 6.10 0.15 3.62
CA ILE A 37 4.93 1.01 3.83
C ILE A 37 4.34 0.73 5.22
N HIS A 38 4.16 1.80 6.00
CA HIS A 38 3.65 1.74 7.36
C HIS A 38 2.35 2.53 7.48
N LEU A 39 1.22 1.82 7.60
CA LEU A 39 -0.14 2.38 7.57
C LEU A 39 -0.99 1.85 8.73
N MET A 40 -0.32 1.56 9.83
CA MET A 40 -0.94 1.04 11.04
C MET A 40 -1.89 2.08 11.61
N ASN A 41 -3.06 1.65 12.12
CA ASN A 41 -4.01 2.52 12.81
C ASN A 41 -4.32 3.82 12.03
N SER A 42 -4.57 3.68 10.72
CA SER A 42 -4.77 4.81 9.79
C SER A 42 -6.22 4.95 9.36
N ASN A 43 -7.15 4.27 10.04
CA ASN A 43 -8.59 4.26 9.73
C ASN A 43 -8.87 3.88 8.27
N ILE A 44 -8.09 2.96 7.72
CA ILE A 44 -8.26 2.48 6.35
C ILE A 44 -9.45 1.52 6.31
N SER A 45 -10.40 1.81 5.44
CA SER A 45 -11.55 0.93 5.16
C SER A 45 -11.48 0.29 3.77
N GLU A 46 -10.70 0.87 2.87
CA GLU A 46 -10.58 0.43 1.47
C GLU A 46 -9.14 0.52 0.97
N LEU A 47 -8.80 -0.39 0.05
CA LEU A 47 -7.52 -0.45 -0.63
C LEU A 47 -7.71 -0.14 -2.12
N PRO A 48 -6.68 0.39 -2.79
CA PRO A 48 -6.71 0.65 -4.23
C PRO A 48 -6.73 -0.67 -5.01
N GLU A 49 -7.32 -0.68 -6.20
CA GLU A 49 -7.51 -1.91 -6.98
C GLU A 49 -6.20 -2.60 -7.37
N SER A 50 -5.23 -1.86 -7.93
CA SER A 50 -3.94 -2.41 -8.38
C SER A 50 -2.79 -1.39 -8.26
N PRO A 51 -2.31 -1.11 -7.04
CA PRO A 51 -1.19 -0.21 -6.83
C PRO A 51 0.11 -0.80 -7.42
N ARG A 52 0.89 0.04 -8.13
CA ARG A 52 2.19 -0.36 -8.69
C ARG A 52 3.30 -0.10 -7.70
N CYS A 53 3.69 -1.11 -6.94
CA CYS A 53 4.75 -1.01 -5.93
C CYS A 53 5.86 -2.06 -6.18
N PRO A 54 6.61 -1.96 -7.28
CA PRO A 54 7.53 -3.01 -7.73
C PRO A 54 8.72 -3.27 -6.79
N MET A 55 9.00 -2.33 -5.87
CA MET A 55 10.10 -2.43 -4.91
C MET A 55 9.65 -2.76 -3.47
N LEU A 56 8.33 -2.89 -3.26
CA LEU A 56 7.78 -3.04 -1.91
C LEU A 56 8.07 -4.42 -1.34
N LYS A 57 8.79 -4.46 -0.22
CA LYS A 57 9.15 -5.67 0.52
C LYS A 57 8.31 -5.87 1.76
N LYS A 58 7.88 -4.78 2.43
CA LYS A 58 7.12 -4.88 3.68
C LYS A 58 5.92 -3.95 3.71
N MET A 59 4.77 -4.47 4.14
CA MET A 59 3.54 -3.72 4.28
C MET A 59 2.90 -3.97 5.65
N PHE A 60 2.65 -2.89 6.39
CA PHE A 60 2.08 -2.92 7.73
C PHE A 60 0.73 -2.19 7.73
N LEU A 61 -0.37 -2.94 7.83
CA LEU A 61 -1.77 -2.46 7.77
C LEU A 61 -2.56 -2.77 9.04
N GLN A 62 -1.88 -3.17 10.12
CA GLN A 62 -2.54 -3.57 11.35
C GLN A 62 -3.38 -2.46 11.99
N MET A 63 -4.34 -2.87 12.81
CA MET A 63 -5.27 -1.97 13.53
C MET A 63 -6.19 -1.15 12.61
N ASN A 64 -6.35 -1.54 11.36
CA ASN A 64 -7.38 -1.00 10.47
C ASN A 64 -8.62 -1.90 10.51
N HIS A 65 -9.41 -1.76 11.57
CA HIS A 65 -10.56 -2.63 11.86
C HIS A 65 -11.65 -2.60 10.78
N ASP A 66 -11.81 -1.46 10.10
CA ASP A 66 -12.80 -1.27 9.03
C ASP A 66 -12.36 -1.85 7.68
N LEU A 67 -11.10 -2.27 7.55
CA LEU A 67 -10.60 -2.94 6.36
C LEU A 67 -11.12 -4.39 6.35
N THR A 68 -12.12 -4.63 5.50
CA THR A 68 -12.87 -5.90 5.45
C THR A 68 -12.55 -6.76 4.24
N ALA A 69 -11.98 -6.19 3.19
CA ALA A 69 -11.65 -6.88 1.95
C ALA A 69 -10.38 -6.32 1.32
N ILE A 70 -9.70 -7.17 0.56
CA ILE A 70 -8.56 -6.78 -0.29
C ILE A 70 -9.02 -6.93 -1.75
N PRO A 71 -8.82 -5.91 -2.61
CA PRO A 71 -9.14 -5.98 -4.03
C PRO A 71 -8.45 -7.16 -4.75
N PRO A 72 -9.09 -7.76 -5.76
CA PRO A 72 -8.55 -8.90 -6.51
C PRO A 72 -7.15 -8.70 -7.08
N LEU A 73 -6.82 -7.49 -7.53
CA LEU A 73 -5.56 -7.15 -8.21
C LEU A 73 -4.54 -6.44 -7.31
N PHE A 74 -4.79 -6.37 -6.00
CA PHE A 74 -4.00 -5.55 -5.08
C PHE A 74 -2.51 -5.92 -5.06
N PHE A 75 -2.20 -7.22 -5.07
CA PHE A 75 -0.83 -7.73 -5.01
C PHE A 75 -0.17 -7.94 -6.38
N GLU A 76 -0.88 -7.67 -7.50
CA GLU A 76 -0.43 -8.01 -8.85
C GLU A 76 0.92 -7.37 -9.22
N ASN A 77 1.18 -6.15 -8.72
CA ASN A 77 2.36 -5.36 -9.05
C ASN A 77 3.32 -5.20 -7.86
N MET A 78 3.44 -6.22 -7.01
CA MET A 78 4.34 -6.27 -5.84
C MET A 78 5.19 -7.55 -5.82
N PRO A 79 6.04 -7.79 -6.84
CA PRO A 79 6.71 -9.07 -7.05
C PRO A 79 7.75 -9.43 -5.98
N VAL A 80 8.15 -8.47 -5.14
CA VAL A 80 9.19 -8.64 -4.10
C VAL A 80 8.63 -8.47 -2.69
N LEU A 81 7.32 -8.55 -2.51
CA LEU A 81 6.67 -8.40 -1.21
C LEU A 81 6.91 -9.65 -0.35
N GLU A 82 7.58 -9.45 0.79
CA GLU A 82 8.02 -10.52 1.69
C GLU A 82 7.22 -10.54 3.00
N ILE A 83 6.86 -9.36 3.53
CA ILE A 83 6.21 -9.23 4.83
C ILE A 83 4.91 -8.45 4.69
N ILE A 84 3.83 -9.03 5.19
CA ILE A 84 2.52 -8.38 5.27
C ILE A 84 1.98 -8.58 6.68
N ASP A 85 1.74 -7.48 7.40
CA ASP A 85 1.03 -7.51 8.67
C ASP A 85 -0.40 -6.96 8.50
N LEU A 86 -1.37 -7.87 8.60
CA LEU A 86 -2.81 -7.57 8.53
C LEU A 86 -3.50 -7.78 9.89
N SER A 87 -2.72 -7.86 10.98
CA SER A 87 -3.25 -8.12 12.32
C SER A 87 -4.31 -7.08 12.70
N ASN A 88 -5.36 -7.50 13.39
CA ASN A 88 -6.43 -6.59 13.83
C ASN A 88 -7.17 -5.87 12.68
N THR A 89 -7.20 -6.46 11.48
CA THR A 89 -8.14 -6.10 10.40
C THR A 89 -9.37 -7.02 10.42
N SER A 90 -10.40 -6.70 9.64
CA SER A 90 -11.60 -7.54 9.48
C SER A 90 -11.58 -8.37 8.18
N ILE A 91 -10.41 -8.53 7.55
CA ILE A 91 -10.23 -9.30 6.31
C ILE A 91 -10.53 -10.77 6.56
N LYS A 92 -11.45 -11.34 5.78
CA LYS A 92 -11.87 -12.75 5.90
C LYS A 92 -11.29 -13.66 4.83
N PHE A 93 -10.95 -13.09 3.67
CA PHE A 93 -10.53 -13.84 2.49
C PHE A 93 -9.39 -13.13 1.79
N PHE A 94 -8.47 -13.91 1.23
CA PHE A 94 -7.39 -13.40 0.39
C PHE A 94 -7.78 -13.41 -1.09
N PRO A 95 -7.40 -12.38 -1.85
CA PRO A 95 -7.67 -12.32 -3.29
C PRO A 95 -6.76 -13.30 -4.06
N PRO A 96 -7.10 -13.67 -5.31
CA PRO A 96 -6.25 -14.54 -6.12
C PRO A 96 -4.82 -14.04 -6.31
N SER A 97 -4.61 -12.71 -6.39
CA SER A 97 -3.27 -12.11 -6.51
C SER A 97 -2.38 -12.38 -5.29
N PHE A 98 -2.95 -12.63 -4.11
CA PHE A 98 -2.16 -13.00 -2.92
C PHE A 98 -1.39 -14.31 -3.13
N PHE A 99 -1.99 -15.29 -3.81
CA PHE A 99 -1.37 -16.59 -4.07
C PHE A 99 -0.32 -16.55 -5.20
N LYS A 100 -0.10 -15.38 -5.80
CA LYS A 100 1.00 -15.14 -6.74
C LYS A 100 2.27 -14.65 -6.04
N LEU A 101 2.17 -14.30 -4.74
CA LEU A 101 3.33 -14.00 -3.91
C LEU A 101 4.12 -15.31 -3.68
N VAL A 102 5.45 -15.22 -3.81
CA VAL A 102 6.38 -16.37 -3.77
C VAL A 102 6.82 -16.66 -2.34
#